data_AF-A0A251UEA2-F1
#
_entry.id   AF-A0A251UEA2-F1
#
_cell.length_a   1.000
_cell.length_b   1.000
_cell.length_c   1.000
_cell.angle_alpha   90.00
_cell.angle_beta   90.00
_cell.angle_gamma   90.00
#
_symmetry.space_group_name_H-M   'P 1'
#
loop_
_entity.id
_entity.type
_entity.pdbx_description
1 polymer ?
#
loop_
_entity_poly.entity_id
_entity_poly.type
_entity_poly.pdbx_seq_one_letter_code
_entity_poly.pdbx_strand_id
1 'polypeptide(L)'
;MATHYHLIISTLIILSNILPSHQNHFATTPPLPILPLPSYSQLKWQQREIIFFHHFGVNTFTNSEWGTGKESPKIFNPKGLNTTQWVDVAVQMGVSLSILTAKHHDGFCLWPSKYTDHSVIGSPLQDGHGDVVKDFADAARAGGVDIGLYLSLWDRHDYRYGKTIAYNEYYMGQLQELLNK
;
A
#
# COMPACT_ATOMS: atom_id res chain seq x y z
N MET A 1 67.00 19.74 48.20
CA MET A 1 66.31 18.46 48.47
C MET A 1 64.77 18.54 48.43
N ALA A 2 64.15 19.57 47.84
CA ALA A 2 62.67 19.70 47.77
C ALA A 2 62.08 19.60 46.35
N THR A 3 62.92 19.59 45.31
CA THR A 3 62.48 19.66 43.90
C THR A 3 62.41 18.32 43.16
N HIS A 4 62.84 17.22 43.79
CA HIS A 4 62.79 15.87 43.17
C HIS A 4 61.60 15.00 43.63
N TYR A 5 60.91 15.38 44.70
CA TYR A 5 59.73 14.65 45.17
C TYR A 5 58.43 15.02 44.43
N HIS A 6 58.33 16.25 43.91
CA HIS A 6 57.14 16.70 43.19
C HIS A 6 56.98 16.10 41.79
N LEU A 7 58.08 15.72 41.14
CA LEU A 7 58.04 15.14 39.79
C LEU A 7 57.59 13.67 39.81
N ILE A 8 57.94 12.90 40.85
CA ILE A 8 57.58 11.48 40.96
C ILE A 8 56.09 11.31 41.29
N ILE A 9 55.55 12.15 42.18
CA ILE A 9 54.12 12.10 42.56
C ILE A 9 53.20 12.52 41.40
N SER A 10 53.65 13.44 40.54
CA SER A 10 52.86 13.89 39.38
C SER A 10 52.84 12.85 38.24
N THR A 11 53.90 12.07 38.03
CA THR A 11 53.89 10.93 37.09
C THR A 11 53.03 9.75 37.53
N LEU A 12 52.88 9.49 38.84
CA LEU A 12 52.04 8.39 39.33
C LEU A 12 50.54 8.65 39.19
N ILE A 13 50.10 9.91 39.24
CA ILE A 13 48.68 10.28 39.10
C ILE A 13 48.20 10.23 37.63
N ILE A 14 49.12 10.37 36.67
CA ILE A 14 48.79 10.31 35.24
C ILE A 14 48.63 8.86 34.76
N LEU A 15 49.36 7.89 35.36
CA LEU A 15 49.21 6.47 34.99
C LEU A 15 47.94 5.80 35.56
N SER A 16 47.35 6.31 36.64
CA SER A 16 46.12 5.72 37.21
C SER A 16 44.84 6.03 36.42
N ASN A 17 44.90 6.95 35.46
CA ASN A 17 43.74 7.37 34.65
C ASN A 17 43.69 6.71 33.26
N ILE A 18 44.61 5.77 32.95
CA ILE A 18 44.66 5.07 31.64
C ILE A 18 44.24 3.58 31.78
N LEU A 19 43.71 3.17 32.93
CA LEU A 19 42.99 1.90 33.00
C LEU A 19 41.58 2.13 32.46
N PRO A 20 41.19 1.53 31.31
CA PRO A 20 39.79 1.54 30.93
C PRO A 20 39.04 0.89 32.09
N SER A 21 38.09 1.63 32.66
CA SER A 21 37.14 1.03 33.59
C SER A 21 36.40 -0.04 32.79
N HIS A 22 36.80 -1.30 32.98
CA HIS A 22 35.95 -2.43 32.63
C HIS A 22 34.75 -2.37 33.58
N GLN A 23 33.81 -1.46 33.30
CA GLN A 23 32.45 -1.65 33.74
C GLN A 23 31.99 -2.90 33.01
N ASN A 24 32.00 -4.03 33.72
CA ASN A 24 31.22 -5.19 33.36
C ASN A 24 29.76 -4.73 33.40
N HIS A 25 29.31 -4.08 32.33
CA HIS A 25 27.90 -3.96 32.03
C HIS A 25 27.45 -5.39 31.76
N PHE A 26 26.97 -6.06 32.81
CA PHE A 26 26.14 -7.22 32.65
C PHE A 26 24.94 -6.75 31.82
N ALA A 27 24.99 -7.02 30.52
CA ALA A 27 23.85 -6.82 29.65
C ALA A 27 22.76 -7.74 30.19
N THR A 28 21.78 -7.16 30.89
CA THR A 28 20.62 -7.90 31.32
C THR A 28 19.89 -8.36 30.06
N THR A 29 19.63 -9.67 29.97
CA THR A 29 18.85 -10.20 28.85
C THR A 29 17.49 -9.49 28.87
N PRO A 30 17.05 -8.88 27.75
CA PRO A 30 15.75 -8.23 27.72
C PRO A 30 14.65 -9.24 28.09
N PRO A 31 13.56 -8.79 28.74
CA PRO A 31 12.46 -9.68 29.07
C PRO A 31 11.90 -10.33 27.81
N LEU A 32 11.39 -11.55 27.95
CA LEU A 32 10.70 -12.21 26.84
C LEU A 32 9.54 -11.34 26.34
N PRO A 33 9.32 -11.24 25.03
CA PRO A 33 8.22 -10.46 24.47
C PRO A 33 6.87 -10.99 24.96
N ILE A 34 5.94 -10.08 25.25
CA ILE A 34 4.54 -10.42 25.52
C ILE A 34 3.83 -10.63 24.18
N LEU A 35 3.20 -11.78 24.01
CA LEU A 35 2.48 -12.14 22.79
C LEU A 35 1.07 -11.54 22.77
N PRO A 36 0.50 -11.24 21.58
CA PRO A 36 1.05 -11.51 20.24
C PRO A 36 2.04 -10.44 19.75
N LEU A 37 3.01 -10.86 18.93
CA LEU A 37 3.88 -9.96 18.17
C LEU A 37 3.34 -9.73 16.75
N PRO A 38 3.53 -8.54 16.16
CA PRO A 38 3.20 -8.32 14.77
C PRO A 38 4.09 -9.16 13.87
N SER A 39 3.50 -9.75 12.82
CA SER A 39 4.25 -10.31 11.71
C SER A 39 5.03 -9.21 10.97
N TYR A 40 6.02 -9.60 10.17
CA TYR A 40 6.77 -8.68 9.33
C TYR A 40 5.85 -7.80 8.46
N SER A 41 4.83 -8.38 7.83
CA SER A 41 3.90 -7.64 6.97
C SER A 41 3.05 -6.63 7.75
N GLN A 42 2.61 -6.97 8.96
CA GLN A 42 1.90 -6.04 9.84
C GLN A 42 2.80 -4.89 10.29
N LEU A 43 4.05 -5.18 10.67
CA LEU A 43 5.01 -4.15 11.05
C LEU A 43 5.36 -3.24 9.86
N LYS A 44 5.62 -3.81 8.68
CA LYS A 44 5.85 -3.05 7.44
C LYS A 44 4.66 -2.16 7.11
N TRP A 45 3.41 -2.65 7.26
CA TRP A 45 2.21 -1.84 7.05
C TRP A 45 2.09 -0.72 8.09
N GLN A 46 2.31 -1.01 9.37
CA GLN A 46 2.25 -0.04 10.45
C GLN A 46 3.25 1.11 10.26
N GLN A 47 4.46 0.79 9.77
CA GLN A 47 5.53 1.76 9.49
C GLN A 47 5.25 2.69 8.30
N ARG A 48 4.18 2.46 7.53
CA ARG A 48 3.80 3.38 6.45
C ARG A 48 3.17 4.66 6.95
N GLU A 49 2.52 4.59 8.12
CA GLU A 49 1.83 5.69 8.83
C GLU A 49 0.68 6.34 8.04
N ILE A 50 0.95 6.90 6.87
CA ILE A 50 0.00 7.54 5.97
C ILE A 50 -0.04 6.78 4.64
N ILE A 51 -1.26 6.50 4.17
CA ILE A 51 -1.52 5.84 2.89
C ILE A 51 -2.57 6.62 2.10
N PHE A 52 -2.58 6.46 0.78
CA PHE A 52 -3.61 7.02 -0.08
C PHE A 52 -4.65 5.97 -0.48
N PHE A 53 -5.88 6.43 -0.66
CA PHE A 53 -6.98 5.62 -1.17
C PHE A 53 -7.66 6.37 -2.32
N HIS A 54 -7.56 5.82 -3.52
CA HIS A 54 -8.15 6.36 -4.73
C HIS A 54 -9.50 5.67 -4.98
N HIS A 55 -10.59 6.38 -4.68
CA HIS A 55 -11.93 6.00 -5.13
C HIS A 55 -12.18 6.61 -6.50
N PHE A 56 -12.23 5.74 -7.52
CA PHE A 56 -12.42 6.14 -8.90
C PHE A 56 -13.22 5.06 -9.65
N GLY A 57 -14.20 5.48 -10.47
CA GLY A 57 -15.07 4.55 -11.18
C GLY A 57 -16.27 5.25 -11.80
N VAL A 58 -17.29 4.48 -12.18
CA VAL A 58 -18.55 5.02 -12.74
C VAL A 58 -19.22 6.02 -11.80
N ASN A 59 -19.08 5.83 -10.49
CA ASN A 59 -19.58 6.72 -9.45
C ASN A 59 -19.06 8.16 -9.54
N THR A 60 -17.81 8.33 -9.99
CA THR A 60 -17.21 9.65 -10.26
C THR A 60 -18.01 10.43 -11.31
N PHE A 61 -18.64 9.73 -12.27
CA PHE A 61 -19.40 10.31 -13.37
C PHE A 61 -20.89 10.42 -13.10
N THR A 62 -21.40 9.71 -12.08
CA THR A 62 -22.80 9.80 -11.65
C THR A 62 -23.00 10.70 -10.44
N ASN A 63 -21.91 11.25 -9.88
CA ASN A 63 -21.94 12.03 -8.64
C ASN A 63 -22.64 11.28 -7.50
N SER A 64 -22.31 9.99 -7.35
CA SER A 64 -22.87 9.12 -6.33
C SER A 64 -21.77 8.47 -5.52
N GLU A 65 -21.95 8.38 -4.20
CA GLU A 65 -21.06 7.61 -3.34
C GLU A 65 -21.18 6.12 -3.62
N TRP A 66 -22.42 5.62 -3.76
CA TRP A 66 -22.73 4.22 -4.03
C TRP A 66 -23.55 4.09 -5.31
N GLY A 67 -23.00 3.39 -6.31
CA GLY A 67 -23.71 3.13 -7.56
C GLY A 67 -24.71 1.99 -7.39
N THR A 68 -25.64 1.90 -8.32
CA THR A 68 -26.76 0.98 -8.28
C THR A 68 -26.45 -0.40 -8.86
N GLY A 69 -25.36 -0.52 -9.62
CA GLY A 69 -25.01 -1.68 -10.44
C GLY A 69 -25.64 -1.69 -11.83
N LYS A 70 -26.34 -0.61 -12.20
CA LYS A 70 -27.03 -0.45 -13.49
C LYS A 70 -26.41 0.64 -14.36
N GLU A 71 -25.33 1.25 -13.88
CA GLU A 71 -24.60 2.28 -14.60
C GLU A 71 -24.12 1.73 -15.95
N SER A 72 -24.31 2.50 -17.02
CA SER A 72 -23.78 2.08 -18.32
C SER A 72 -22.25 2.24 -18.31
N PRO A 73 -21.46 1.23 -18.71
CA PRO A 73 -20.01 1.38 -18.92
C PRO A 73 -19.64 2.59 -19.80
N LYS A 74 -20.54 3.03 -20.69
CA LYS A 74 -20.33 4.18 -21.58
C LYS A 74 -20.16 5.51 -20.85
N ILE A 75 -20.63 5.64 -19.61
CA ILE A 75 -20.47 6.89 -18.83
C ILE A 75 -19.03 7.05 -18.31
N PHE A 76 -18.27 5.96 -18.21
CA PHE A 76 -16.89 5.98 -17.76
C PHE A 76 -15.98 6.48 -18.90
N ASN A 77 -15.80 7.80 -18.99
CA ASN A 77 -15.05 8.45 -20.06
C ASN A 77 -14.19 9.59 -19.52
N PRO A 78 -13.20 9.30 -18.66
CA PRO A 78 -12.34 10.35 -18.11
C PRO A 78 -11.59 11.08 -19.21
N LYS A 79 -11.52 12.41 -19.10
CA LYS A 79 -10.71 13.26 -19.96
C LYS A 79 -9.39 13.55 -19.26
N GLY A 80 -8.28 13.21 -19.91
CA GLY A 80 -6.94 13.42 -19.34
C GLY A 80 -6.61 12.52 -18.16
N LEU A 81 -7.09 11.26 -18.16
CA LEU A 81 -6.69 10.27 -17.15
C LEU A 81 -5.16 10.14 -17.17
N ASN A 82 -4.53 10.38 -16.02
CA ASN A 82 -3.08 10.28 -15.85
C ASN A 82 -2.76 9.74 -14.44
N THR A 83 -2.52 8.43 -14.35
CA THR A 83 -2.19 7.76 -13.09
C THR A 83 -0.79 8.13 -12.57
N THR A 84 0.14 8.52 -13.46
CA THR A 84 1.44 9.08 -13.05
C THR A 84 1.26 10.32 -12.21
N GLN A 85 0.33 11.21 -12.58
CA GLN A 85 0.03 12.39 -11.79
C GLN A 85 -0.48 12.03 -10.38
N TRP A 86 -1.26 10.96 -10.22
CA TRP A 86 -1.71 10.50 -8.90
C TRP A 86 -0.53 10.04 -8.04
N VAL A 87 0.39 9.29 -8.63
CA VAL A 87 1.59 8.76 -7.96
C VAL A 87 2.59 9.87 -7.65
N ASP A 88 2.78 10.85 -8.54
CA ASP A 88 3.66 12.00 -8.31
C ASP A 88 3.25 12.76 -7.06
N VAL A 89 1.94 12.92 -6.82
CA VAL A 89 1.42 13.54 -5.59
C VAL A 89 1.72 12.66 -4.37
N ALA A 90 1.58 11.34 -4.47
CA ALA A 90 1.93 10.43 -3.38
C ALA A 90 3.42 10.54 -3.02
N VAL A 91 4.31 10.56 -4.01
CA VAL A 91 5.76 10.73 -3.82
C VAL A 91 6.08 12.07 -3.16
N GLN A 92 5.49 13.17 -3.65
CA GLN A 92 5.68 14.50 -3.05
C GLN A 92 5.22 14.58 -1.59
N MET A 93 4.21 13.79 -1.23
CA MET A 93 3.68 13.71 0.13
C MET A 93 4.40 12.68 1.02
N GLY A 94 5.41 11.98 0.50
CA GLY A 94 6.11 10.91 1.23
C GLY A 94 5.27 9.66 1.48
N VAL A 95 4.19 9.45 0.73
CA VAL A 95 3.29 8.30 0.86
C VAL A 95 3.89 7.09 0.17
N SER A 96 4.05 6.00 0.92
CA SER A 96 4.69 4.76 0.44
C SER A 96 3.71 3.68 -0.03
N LEU A 97 2.40 3.85 0.18
CA LEU A 97 1.35 2.92 -0.27
C LEU A 97 0.12 3.68 -0.76
N SER A 98 -0.34 3.32 -1.96
CA SER A 98 -1.57 3.84 -2.56
C SER A 98 -2.51 2.70 -2.93
N ILE A 99 -3.78 2.79 -2.55
CA ILE A 99 -4.80 1.75 -2.76
C ILE A 99 -5.84 2.25 -3.77
N LEU A 100 -6.09 1.49 -4.84
CA LEU A 100 -7.08 1.83 -5.87
C LEU A 100 -8.33 0.95 -5.74
N THR A 101 -9.52 1.53 -5.89
CA THR A 101 -10.77 0.77 -6.09
C THR A 101 -10.80 0.13 -7.47
N ALA A 102 -10.20 -1.06 -7.62
CA ALA A 102 -10.28 -1.84 -8.85
C ALA A 102 -11.73 -2.18 -9.23
N LYS A 103 -12.56 -2.48 -8.21
CA LYS A 103 -14.03 -2.62 -8.32
C LYS A 103 -14.70 -2.08 -7.06
N HIS A 104 -15.71 -1.23 -7.21
CA HIS A 104 -16.52 -0.75 -6.09
C HIS A 104 -17.85 -1.51 -5.98
N HIS A 105 -18.78 -1.09 -5.11
CA HIS A 105 -20.05 -1.79 -4.86
C HIS A 105 -20.96 -1.87 -6.09
N ASP A 106 -20.85 -0.92 -7.02
CA ASP A 106 -21.54 -0.94 -8.30
C ASP A 106 -21.10 -2.11 -9.19
N GLY A 107 -19.94 -2.71 -8.95
CA GLY A 107 -19.44 -3.86 -9.72
C GLY A 107 -18.64 -3.49 -10.97
N PHE A 108 -18.48 -2.20 -11.31
CA PHE A 108 -17.72 -1.78 -12.48
C PHE A 108 -16.22 -2.03 -12.29
N CYS A 109 -15.62 -2.81 -13.19
CA CYS A 109 -14.21 -3.18 -13.11
C CYS A 109 -13.32 -2.20 -13.91
N LEU A 110 -12.31 -1.64 -13.24
CA LEU A 110 -11.33 -0.70 -13.82
C LEU A 110 -10.25 -1.36 -14.70
N TRP A 111 -10.32 -2.68 -14.87
CA TRP A 111 -9.46 -3.46 -15.76
C TRP A 111 -10.32 -4.30 -16.70
N PRO A 112 -9.79 -4.73 -17.86
CA PRO A 112 -10.52 -5.58 -18.79
C PRO A 112 -10.61 -7.02 -18.26
N SER A 113 -11.49 -7.25 -17.28
CA SER A 113 -11.74 -8.56 -16.69
C SER A 113 -12.35 -9.51 -17.72
N LYS A 114 -11.90 -10.77 -17.74
CA LYS A 114 -12.47 -11.82 -18.61
C LYS A 114 -13.81 -12.35 -18.08
N TYR A 115 -14.21 -11.95 -16.87
CA TYR A 115 -15.36 -12.51 -16.16
C TYR A 115 -16.62 -11.65 -16.24
N THR A 116 -16.53 -10.42 -16.77
CA THR A 116 -17.66 -9.50 -16.91
C THR A 116 -17.41 -8.41 -17.97
N ASP A 117 -18.46 -8.06 -18.71
CA ASP A 117 -18.47 -6.93 -19.65
C ASP A 117 -18.76 -5.59 -18.94
N HIS A 118 -19.16 -5.62 -17.66
CA HIS A 118 -19.33 -4.43 -16.83
C HIS A 118 -17.97 -3.96 -16.30
N SER A 119 -17.14 -3.56 -17.25
CA SER A 119 -15.76 -3.15 -17.07
C SER A 119 -15.39 -2.07 -18.08
N VAL A 120 -14.15 -1.62 -18.03
CA VAL A 120 -13.56 -0.70 -19.01
C VAL A 120 -13.68 -1.18 -20.46
N ILE A 121 -13.83 -2.50 -20.72
CA ILE A 121 -14.09 -3.05 -22.07
C ILE A 121 -15.35 -2.43 -22.68
N GLY A 122 -16.40 -2.25 -21.88
CA GLY A 122 -17.65 -1.63 -22.31
C GLY A 122 -17.58 -0.10 -22.44
N SER A 123 -16.50 0.53 -21.99
CA SER A 123 -16.37 1.99 -21.90
C SER A 123 -15.69 2.60 -23.14
N PRO A 124 -15.73 3.93 -23.33
CA PRO A 124 -14.98 4.62 -24.39
C PRO A 124 -13.50 4.83 -24.03
N LEU A 125 -13.06 4.47 -22.83
CA LEU A 125 -11.67 4.67 -22.42
C LEU A 125 -10.73 3.89 -23.35
N GLN A 126 -9.85 4.62 -24.05
CA GLN A 126 -8.90 4.04 -25.02
C GLN A 126 -9.60 3.06 -25.98
N ASP A 127 -10.78 3.44 -26.48
CA ASP A 127 -11.61 2.64 -27.38
C ASP A 127 -11.96 1.24 -26.84
N GLY A 128 -12.10 1.10 -25.52
CA GLY A 128 -12.40 -0.16 -24.84
C GLY A 128 -11.17 -1.01 -24.51
N HIS A 129 -9.96 -0.51 -24.81
CA HIS A 129 -8.69 -1.18 -24.53
C HIS A 129 -7.99 -0.68 -23.27
N GLY A 130 -8.59 0.28 -22.55
CA GLY A 130 -7.99 0.83 -21.34
C GLY A 130 -7.86 -0.18 -20.20
N ASP A 131 -6.84 -0.02 -19.37
CA ASP A 131 -6.65 -0.78 -18.13
C ASP A 131 -6.10 0.17 -17.06
N VAL A 132 -7.00 0.78 -16.27
CA VAL A 132 -6.63 1.78 -15.26
C VAL A 132 -5.82 1.15 -14.12
N VAL A 133 -6.09 -0.13 -13.82
CA VAL A 133 -5.32 -0.87 -12.81
C VAL A 133 -3.88 -1.04 -13.27
N LYS A 134 -3.66 -1.41 -14.54
CA LYS A 134 -2.32 -1.50 -15.13
C LYS A 134 -1.61 -0.15 -15.17
N ASP A 135 -2.27 0.89 -15.66
CA ASP A 135 -1.70 2.24 -15.73
C ASP A 135 -1.30 2.75 -14.33
N PHE A 136 -2.11 2.45 -13.30
CA PHE A 136 -1.79 2.79 -11.91
C PHE A 136 -0.62 1.99 -11.35
N ALA A 137 -0.60 0.67 -11.59
CA ALA A 137 0.48 -0.21 -11.12
C ALA A 137 1.84 0.15 -11.75
N ASP A 138 1.85 0.45 -13.05
CA ASP A 138 3.07 0.85 -13.75
C ASP A 138 3.59 2.21 -13.27
N ALA A 139 2.69 3.19 -13.08
CA ALA A 139 3.04 4.49 -12.51
C ALA A 139 3.62 4.36 -11.09
N ALA A 140 2.97 3.57 -10.23
CA ALA A 140 3.40 3.38 -8.85
C ALA A 140 4.76 2.67 -8.76
N ARG A 141 4.98 1.65 -9.62
CA ARG A 141 6.27 0.97 -9.75
C ARG A 141 7.38 1.93 -10.17
N ALA A 142 7.11 2.82 -11.13
CA ALA A 142 8.07 3.83 -11.57
C ALA A 142 8.37 4.86 -10.47
N GLY A 143 7.37 5.23 -9.67
CA GLY A 143 7.50 6.17 -8.55
C GLY A 143 8.03 5.58 -7.24
N GLY A 144 8.28 4.26 -7.18
CA GLY A 144 8.71 3.60 -5.94
C GLY A 144 7.62 3.54 -4.85
N VAL A 145 6.35 3.56 -5.23
CA VAL A 145 5.18 3.49 -4.34
C VAL A 145 4.60 2.09 -4.39
N ASP A 146 4.41 1.44 -3.24
CA ASP A 146 3.72 0.15 -3.18
C ASP A 146 2.22 0.34 -3.48
N ILE A 147 1.57 -0.68 -4.04
CA ILE A 147 0.13 -0.61 -4.36
C ILE A 147 -0.70 -1.60 -3.54
N GLY A 148 -1.95 -1.23 -3.32
CA GLY A 148 -3.03 -2.14 -2.94
C GLY A 148 -4.20 -2.02 -3.90
N LEU A 149 -5.00 -3.08 -4.00
CA LEU A 149 -6.20 -3.10 -4.83
C LEU A 149 -7.40 -3.45 -3.96
N TYR A 150 -8.41 -2.58 -4.01
CA TYR A 150 -9.71 -2.83 -3.40
C TYR A 150 -10.63 -3.49 -4.42
N LEU A 151 -11.14 -4.66 -4.06
CA LEU A 151 -12.10 -5.44 -4.82
C LEU A 151 -13.33 -5.64 -3.95
N SER A 152 -14.43 -4.94 -4.23
CA SER A 152 -15.64 -5.05 -3.43
C SER A 152 -16.20 -6.47 -3.44
N LEU A 153 -16.38 -7.04 -2.25
CA LEU A 153 -17.13 -8.28 -2.06
C LEU A 153 -18.61 -8.10 -2.39
N TRP A 154 -19.21 -6.99 -1.97
CA TRP A 154 -20.59 -6.66 -2.33
C TRP A 154 -20.64 -6.17 -3.77
N ASP A 155 -21.33 -6.90 -4.64
CA ASP A 155 -21.48 -6.55 -6.05
C ASP A 155 -22.96 -6.37 -6.37
N ARG A 156 -23.33 -5.15 -6.76
CA ARG A 156 -24.71 -4.77 -7.09
C ARG A 156 -25.05 -5.00 -8.55
N HIS A 157 -24.08 -5.39 -9.38
CA HIS A 157 -24.26 -5.65 -10.80
C HIS A 157 -24.39 -7.15 -11.09
N ASP A 158 -23.50 -7.97 -10.52
CA ASP A 158 -23.37 -9.37 -10.92
C ASP A 158 -24.55 -10.24 -10.43
N TYR A 159 -25.22 -10.91 -11.36
CA TYR A 159 -26.38 -11.78 -11.09
C TYR A 159 -26.06 -13.03 -10.25
N ARG A 160 -24.77 -13.35 -10.06
CA ARG A 160 -24.33 -14.44 -9.18
C ARG A 160 -24.27 -13.98 -7.73
N TYR A 161 -24.25 -12.68 -7.45
CA TYR A 161 -24.21 -12.18 -6.08
C TYR A 161 -25.36 -12.75 -5.24
N GLY A 162 -25.05 -13.24 -4.04
CA GLY A 162 -25.96 -14.02 -3.19
C GLY A 162 -25.98 -15.54 -3.46
N LYS A 163 -25.41 -16.03 -4.57
CA LYS A 163 -25.20 -17.45 -4.85
C LYS A 163 -23.79 -17.84 -4.44
N THR A 164 -23.61 -18.27 -3.19
CA THR A 164 -22.30 -18.44 -2.53
C THR A 164 -21.22 -19.06 -3.40
N ILE A 165 -21.45 -20.24 -3.97
CA ILE A 165 -20.41 -20.95 -4.75
C ILE A 165 -20.10 -20.18 -6.04
N ALA A 166 -21.11 -19.87 -6.85
CA ALA A 166 -20.93 -19.22 -8.15
C ALA A 166 -20.31 -17.82 -8.03
N TYR A 167 -20.68 -17.05 -7.00
CA TYR A 167 -20.08 -15.73 -6.77
C TYR A 167 -18.66 -15.82 -6.23
N ASN A 168 -18.36 -16.79 -5.36
CA ASN A 168 -17.00 -16.99 -4.88
C ASN A 168 -16.06 -17.41 -6.03
N GLU A 169 -16.49 -18.27 -6.94
CA GLU A 169 -15.70 -18.63 -8.12
C GLU A 169 -15.44 -17.42 -9.03
N TYR A 170 -16.47 -16.60 -9.28
CA TYR A 170 -16.33 -15.34 -10.01
C TYR A 170 -15.35 -14.38 -9.32
N TYR A 171 -15.53 -14.14 -8.02
CA TYR A 171 -14.71 -13.24 -7.24
C TYR A 171 -13.25 -13.71 -7.18
N MET A 172 -13.02 -15.02 -6.97
CA MET A 172 -11.68 -15.60 -6.95
C MET A 172 -11.02 -15.54 -8.34
N GLY A 173 -11.79 -15.68 -9.41
CA GLY A 173 -11.30 -15.45 -10.78
C GLY A 173 -10.79 -14.03 -10.98
N GLN A 174 -11.59 -13.02 -10.58
CA GLN A 174 -11.17 -11.61 -10.62
C GLN A 174 -9.98 -11.32 -9.72
N LEU A 175 -9.94 -11.89 -8.51
CA LEU A 175 -8.81 -11.76 -7.60
C LEU A 175 -7.53 -12.32 -8.22
N GLN A 176 -7.61 -13.48 -8.88
CA GLN A 176 -6.47 -14.06 -9.57
C GLN A 176 -6.02 -13.19 -10.75
N GLU A 177 -6.92 -12.57 -11.51
CA GLU A 177 -6.54 -11.61 -12.56
C GLU A 177 -5.75 -10.43 -11.99
N LEU A 178 -6.17 -9.89 -10.85
CA LEU A 178 -5.52 -8.72 -10.23
C LEU A 178 -4.17 -9.04 -9.59
N LEU A 179 -4.02 -10.23 -9.01
CA LEU A 179 -2.79 -10.62 -8.29
C LEU A 179 -1.67 -11.16 -9.21
N ASN A 180 -1.95 -11.44 -10.47
CA ASN A 180 -0.99 -12.04 -11.40
C ASN A 180 -0.74 -11.20 -12.66
N LYS A 181 -1.14 -9.93 -12.64
CA LYS A 181 -0.91 -8.96 -13.72
C LYS A 181 0.39 -8.17 -13.53
#